data_AF-A0A1X3J9S8-F1
#
_entry.id   AF-A0A1X3J9S8-F1
#
_cell.length_a   1.000
_cell.length_b   1.000
_cell.length_c   1.000
_cell.angle_alpha   90.00
_cell.angle_beta   90.00
_cell.angle_gamma   90.00
#
_symmetry.space_group_name_H-M   'P 1'
#
loop_
_entity.id
_entity.type
_entity.pdbx_description
1 polymer ?
#
loop_
_entity_poly.entity_id
_entity_poly.type
_entity_poly.pdbx_seq_one_letter_code
_entity_poly.pdbx_strand_id
1 'polypeptide(L)' 'MIDVLGPEKRRRRTTQEKIAIVQQSFEPGMTVSLVARQHGVAA' A
#
# COMPACT_ATOMS: atom_id res chain seq x y z
N MET A 1 28.21 5.00 -8.04
CA MET A 1 26.94 4.46 -8.56
C MET A 1 25.98 4.50 -7.39
N ILE A 2 25.07 5.47 -7.37
CA ILE A 2 24.10 5.59 -6.28
C ILE A 2 23.05 4.52 -6.55
N ASP A 3 23.02 3.47 -5.73
CA ASP A 3 21.90 2.54 -5.71
C ASP A 3 20.73 3.28 -5.05
N VAL A 4 19.96 3.99 -5.87
CA VAL A 4 18.70 4.59 -5.47
C VAL A 4 17.71 3.44 -5.34
N LEU A 5 17.78 2.73 -4.21
CA LEU A 5 16.83 1.71 -3.78
C LEU A 5 16.60 0.62 -4.84
N GLY A 6 17.44 -0.43 -4.84
CA GLY A 6 17.20 -1.66 -5.60
C GLY A 6 15.72 -2.10 -5.58
N PRO A 7 15.24 -2.76 -6.65
CA PRO A 7 13.82 -2.76 -7.03
C PRO A 7 12.96 -3.10 -5.83
N GLU A 8 12.23 -2.10 -5.32
CA GLU A 8 11.32 -2.28 -4.20
C GLU A 8 10.44 -3.50 -4.54
N LYS A 9 10.67 -4.59 -3.81
CA LYS A 9 10.22 -5.92 -4.23
C LYS A 9 8.70 -5.89 -4.23
N ARG A 10 8.09 -5.67 -5.40
CA ARG A 10 6.64 -5.48 -5.54
C ARG A 10 5.96 -6.64 -4.83
N ARG A 11 5.37 -6.37 -3.65
CA ARG A 11 4.67 -7.38 -2.87
C ARG A 11 3.47 -7.85 -3.69
N ARG A 12 3.46 -9.13 -4.05
CA ARG A 12 2.32 -9.73 -4.75
C ARG A 12 1.20 -9.91 -3.74
N ARG A 13 0.20 -9.03 -3.81
CA ARG A 13 -1.02 -9.07 -3.00
C ARG A 13 -2.07 -9.92 -3.72
N THR A 14 -2.76 -10.77 -2.97
CA THR A 14 -3.97 -11.45 -3.39
C THR A 14 -5.07 -10.43 -3.72
N THR A 15 -6.10 -10.87 -4.44
CA THR A 15 -7.26 -10.03 -4.75
C THR A 15 -7.97 -9.60 -3.46
N GLN A 16 -8.08 -10.49 -2.48
CA GLN A 16 -8.69 -10.22 -1.18
C GLN A 16 -7.95 -9.13 -0.42
N GLU A 17 -6.62 -9.16 -0.38
CA GLU A 17 -5.83 -8.10 0.24
C GLU A 17 -6.04 -6.76 -0.46
N LYS A 18 -6.13 -6.73 -1.80
CA LYS A 18 -6.44 -5.50 -2.52
C LYS A 18 -7.83 -4.97 -2.18
N ILE A 19 -8.84 -5.84 -2.11
CA ILE A 19 -10.21 -5.47 -1.73
C ILE A 19 -10.23 -4.90 -0.31
N ALA A 20 -9.54 -5.53 0.64
CA ALA A 20 -9.48 -5.04 2.02
C ALA A 20 -8.85 -3.64 2.11
N ILE A 21 -7.74 -3.39 1.40
CA ILE A 21 -7.10 -2.08 1.34
C ILE A 21 -8.05 -1.02 0.74
N VAL A 22 -8.73 -1.37 -0.35
CA VAL A 22 -9.67 -0.46 -1.02
C VAL A 22 -10.87 -0.16 -0.13
N GLN A 23 -11.47 -1.17 0.50
CA GLN A 23 -12.60 -1.01 1.41
C GLN A 23 -12.24 -0.11 2.60
N GLN A 24 -11.08 -0.33 3.23
CA GLN A 24 -10.64 0.52 4.33
C GLN A 24 -10.46 1.99 3.92
N SER A 25 -10.07 2.26 2.67
CA SER A 25 -9.93 3.63 2.18
C SER A 25 -11.26 4.38 2.00
N PHE A 26 -12.40 3.68 2.01
CA PHE A 26 -13.73 4.26 2.00
C PHE A 26 -14.31 4.50 3.39
N GLU A 27 -13.66 4.02 4.46
CA GLU A 27 -14.14 4.22 5.82
C GLU A 27 -14.03 5.71 6.23
N PRO A 28 -15.03 6.27 6.93
CA PRO A 28 -14.99 7.65 7.38
C PRO A 28 -13.75 7.94 8.25
N GLY A 29 -13.05 9.04 7.94
CA GLY A 29 -11.84 9.43 8.65
C GLY A 29 -10.57 8.71 8.19
N MET A 30 -10.66 7.77 7.25
CA MET A 30 -9.49 7.17 6.61
C MET A 30 -9.11 7.95 5.35
N THR A 31 -7.84 8.32 5.23
CA THR A 31 -7.29 8.89 3.98
C THR A 31 -6.53 7.81 3.21
N VAL A 32 -6.54 7.91 1.88
CA VAL A 32 -5.79 6.99 1.00
C VAL A 32 -4.31 6.92 1.38
N SER A 33 -3.69 8.04 1.72
CA SER A 33 -2.28 8.10 2.13
C SER A 33 -2.01 7.41 3.46
N LEU A 34 -2.92 7.54 4.43
CA LEU A 34 -2.83 6.86 5.71
C LEU A 34 -2.94 5.34 5.52
N VAL A 35 -3.95 4.88 4.78
CA VAL A 35 -4.18 3.45 4.52
C VAL A 35 -3.01 2.86 3.72
N ALA A 36 -2.50 3.58 2.71
CA ALA A 36 -1.37 3.13 1.91
C ALA A 36 -0.10 2.88 2.77
N ARG A 37 0.18 3.73 3.76
CA ARG A 37 1.31 3.55 4.69
C ARG A 37 1.10 2.36 5.62
N GLN A 38 -0.09 2.20 6.20
CA GLN A 38 -0.41 1.06 7.07
C GLN A 38 -0.22 -0.28 6.35
N HIS A 39 -0.53 -0.34 5.05
CA HIS A 39 -0.42 -1.55 4.23
C HIS A 39 0.90 -1.70 3.48
N GLY A 40 1.87 -0.81 3.73
CA GLY A 40 3.16 -0.81 3.02
C GLY A 40 3.00 -0.75 1.50
N VAL A 41 2.01 0.00 1.03
CA VAL A 41 1.77 0.30 -0.40
C VAL A 41 2.61 1.50 -0.83
N ALA A 42 2.84 2.44 0.08
CA ALA A 42 3.72 3.58 -0.09
C ALA A 42 4.67 3.69 1.12
N ALA A 43 5.95 3.93 0.85
CA ALA A 43 6.96 4.32 1.85
C ALA A 43 6.92 5.84 2.09
#